data_AF-A0A7Y5QWM5-F1
#
_entry.id   AF-A0A7Y5QWM5-F1
#
_cell.length_a   1.000
_cell.length_b   1.000
_cell.length_c   1.000
_cell.angle_alpha   90.00
_cell.angle_beta   90.00
_cell.angle_gamma   90.00
#
_symmetry.space_group_name_H-M   'P 1'
#
loop_
_entity.id
_entity.type
_entity.pdbx_description
1 polymer ?
#
loop_
_entity_poly.entity_id
_entity_poly.type
_entity_poly.pdbx_seq_one_letter_code
_entity_poly.pdbx_strand_id
1 'polypeptide(L)'
;MSNQAANPMDAVAALMKERQRLEEWLAQLESRRSITPPHVFERVRGDYDARLNEVTQQLAGRTTEIQATAAALTERLARLQSEETAIRDERYEAELRSHVGEITPAQWSAIEKQSDERIAKISTERTSVTAEIARLQQLLSMSAGRGGSPAAGTAAIPEPSSRTSNGGADAPRAASFDELEFLKSITDGARSGKVPAFKPGAPRPSNGDGIPRASNGAPRSSTPV
;
A
#
# COMPACT_ATOMS: atom_id res chain seq x y z
N MET A 1 -24.82 -19.12 12.33
CA MET A 1 -23.53 -19.78 12.62
C MET A 1 -22.46 -19.10 11.79
N SER A 2 -21.48 -18.44 12.41
CA SER A 2 -20.33 -17.89 11.69
C SER A 2 -19.33 -19.01 11.46
N ASN A 3 -19.52 -19.83 10.41
CA ASN A 3 -18.55 -20.87 10.11
C ASN A 3 -17.22 -20.20 9.78
N GLN A 4 -16.13 -20.66 10.41
CA GLN A 4 -14.85 -19.99 10.33
C GLN A 4 -14.26 -20.23 8.94
N ALA A 5 -14.44 -19.24 8.06
CA ALA A 5 -13.74 -19.20 6.78
C ALA A 5 -12.24 -19.24 7.07
N ALA A 6 -11.60 -20.39 6.83
CA ALA A 6 -10.16 -20.51 6.88
C ALA A 6 -9.57 -19.38 6.04
N ASN A 7 -8.64 -18.60 6.61
CA ASN A 7 -8.28 -17.29 6.07
C ASN A 7 -7.94 -17.44 4.58
N PRO A 8 -8.26 -16.46 3.71
CA PRO A 8 -7.99 -16.58 2.27
C PRO A 8 -6.52 -16.92 1.98
N MET A 9 -5.61 -16.41 2.84
CA MET A 9 -4.20 -16.82 2.94
C MET A 9 -4.01 -18.34 3.09
N ASP A 10 -4.63 -18.95 4.11
CA ASP A 10 -4.47 -20.37 4.47
C ASP A 10 -5.06 -21.28 3.38
N ALA A 11 -6.21 -20.91 2.83
CA ALA A 11 -6.89 -21.70 1.79
C ALA A 11 -6.13 -21.67 0.45
N VAL A 12 -5.58 -20.52 0.04
CA VAL A 12 -4.68 -20.44 -1.11
C VAL A 12 -3.37 -21.19 -0.84
N ALA A 13 -2.79 -21.04 0.35
CA ALA A 13 -1.57 -21.76 0.73
C ALA A 13 -1.76 -23.29 0.79
N ALA A 14 -2.95 -23.78 1.15
CA ALA A 14 -3.31 -25.19 1.08
C ALA A 14 -3.35 -25.69 -0.38
N LEU A 15 -4.06 -24.99 -1.27
CA LEU A 15 -4.11 -25.35 -2.70
C LEU A 15 -2.73 -25.28 -3.38
N MET A 16 -1.88 -24.31 -3.02
CA MET A 16 -0.50 -24.24 -3.52
C MET A 16 0.35 -25.43 -3.05
N LYS A 17 0.17 -25.91 -1.81
CA LYS A 17 0.85 -27.12 -1.32
C LYS A 17 0.32 -28.38 -2.01
N GLU A 18 -0.98 -28.45 -2.27
CA GLU A 18 -1.58 -29.58 -2.99
C GLU A 18 -1.10 -29.64 -4.45
N ARG A 19 -1.08 -28.50 -5.14
CA ARG A 19 -0.48 -28.36 -6.49
C ARG A 19 0.95 -28.90 -6.52
N GLN A 20 1.81 -28.41 -5.63
CA GLN A 20 3.21 -28.85 -5.54
C GLN A 20 3.33 -30.37 -5.32
N ARG A 21 2.45 -30.95 -4.49
CA ARG A 21 2.44 -32.39 -4.20
C ARG A 21 2.02 -33.23 -5.42
N LEU A 22 1.07 -32.74 -6.21
CA LEU A 22 0.63 -33.38 -7.46
C LEU A 22 1.71 -33.31 -8.54
N GLU A 23 2.37 -32.15 -8.69
CA GLU A 23 3.52 -31.96 -9.58
C GLU A 23 4.68 -32.90 -9.20
N GLU A 24 4.97 -33.06 -7.90
CA GLU A 24 6.00 -33.99 -7.42
C GLU A 24 5.62 -35.47 -7.70
N TRP A 25 4.36 -35.86 -7.46
CA TRP A 25 3.88 -37.21 -7.77
C TRP A 25 3.92 -37.52 -9.28
N LEU A 26 3.59 -36.55 -10.14
CA LEU A 26 3.71 -36.68 -11.59
C LEU A 26 5.18 -36.84 -12.03
N ALA A 27 6.11 -36.09 -11.45
CA ALA A 27 7.54 -36.25 -11.71
C ALA A 27 8.07 -37.63 -11.25
N GLN A 28 7.64 -38.10 -10.07
CA GLN A 28 7.96 -39.45 -9.59
C GLN A 28 7.37 -40.53 -10.49
N LEU A 29 6.17 -40.33 -11.05
CA LEU A 29 5.51 -41.27 -11.96
C LEU A 29 6.24 -41.34 -13.31
N GLU A 30 6.59 -40.21 -13.92
CA GLU A 30 7.35 -40.15 -15.18
C GLU A 30 8.71 -40.87 -15.06
N SER A 31 9.39 -40.76 -13.91
CA SER A 31 10.65 -41.47 -13.65
C SER A 31 10.54 -43.01 -13.73
N ARG A 32 9.32 -43.56 -13.60
CA ARG A 32 9.03 -45.00 -13.63
C ARG A 32 8.36 -45.46 -14.93
N ARG A 33 8.20 -44.57 -15.92
CA ARG A 33 7.46 -44.85 -17.16
C ARG A 33 8.01 -46.04 -17.96
N SER A 34 9.34 -46.19 -18.03
CA SER A 34 10.00 -47.28 -18.77
C SER A 34 9.84 -48.67 -18.16
N ILE A 35 9.45 -48.77 -16.88
CA ILE A 35 9.26 -50.03 -16.14
C ILE A 35 7.79 -50.31 -15.80
N THR A 36 6.87 -49.48 -16.29
CA THR A 36 5.43 -49.56 -15.99
C THR A 36 4.64 -49.91 -17.26
N PRO A 37 3.66 -50.84 -17.23
CA PRO A 37 2.81 -51.12 -18.38
C PRO A 37 2.08 -49.84 -18.86
N PRO A 38 2.10 -49.50 -20.16
CA PRO A 38 1.64 -48.19 -20.66
C PRO A 38 0.23 -47.79 -20.19
N HIS A 39 -0.75 -48.69 -20.33
CA HIS A 39 -2.14 -48.44 -19.92
C HIS A 39 -2.33 -48.21 -18.41
N VAL A 40 -1.42 -48.71 -17.56
CA VAL A 40 -1.43 -48.43 -16.11
C VAL A 40 -0.85 -47.06 -15.83
N PHE A 41 0.29 -46.74 -16.47
CA PHE A 41 0.93 -45.42 -16.39
C PHE A 41 -0.02 -44.31 -16.87
N GLU A 42 -0.64 -44.49 -18.04
CA GLU A 42 -1.55 -43.53 -18.67
C GLU A 42 -2.77 -43.22 -17.80
N ARG A 43 -3.39 -44.25 -17.20
CA ARG A 43 -4.53 -44.07 -16.28
C ARG A 43 -4.14 -43.29 -15.03
N VAL A 44 -3.11 -43.76 -14.30
CA VAL A 44 -2.67 -43.13 -13.04
C VAL A 44 -2.16 -41.71 -13.28
N ARG A 45 -1.52 -41.47 -14.43
CA ARG A 45 -1.17 -40.11 -14.88
C ARG A 45 -2.41 -39.26 -15.10
N GLY A 46 -3.39 -39.76 -15.85
CA GLY A 46 -4.65 -39.05 -16.11
C GLY A 46 -5.39 -38.65 -14.84
N ASP A 47 -5.41 -39.53 -13.84
CA ASP A 47 -6.01 -39.26 -12.52
C ASP A 47 -5.31 -38.07 -11.81
N TYR A 48 -3.96 -38.02 -11.85
CA TYR A 48 -3.19 -36.92 -11.26
C TYR A 48 -3.24 -35.63 -12.09
N ASP A 49 -3.15 -35.71 -13.42
CA ASP A 49 -3.25 -34.57 -14.33
C ASP A 49 -4.66 -33.92 -14.22
N ALA A 50 -5.73 -34.72 -14.07
CA ALA A 50 -7.09 -34.22 -13.84
C ALA A 50 -7.19 -33.45 -12.50
N ARG A 51 -6.68 -34.00 -11.40
CA ARG A 51 -6.68 -33.34 -10.09
C ARG A 51 -5.79 -32.09 -10.05
N LEU A 52 -4.66 -32.09 -10.75
CA LEU A 52 -3.79 -30.92 -10.91
C LEU A 52 -4.51 -29.79 -11.67
N ASN A 53 -5.25 -30.13 -12.72
CA ASN A 53 -6.11 -29.18 -13.45
C ASN A 53 -7.23 -28.62 -12.57
N GLU A 54 -7.85 -29.42 -11.71
CA GLU A 54 -8.87 -28.96 -10.76
C GLU A 54 -8.29 -27.95 -9.75
N VAL A 55 -7.20 -28.30 -9.07
CA VAL A 55 -6.52 -27.42 -8.09
C VAL A 55 -6.04 -26.12 -8.75
N THR A 56 -5.58 -26.18 -10.00
CA THR A 56 -5.16 -25.01 -10.78
C THR A 56 -6.35 -24.09 -11.12
N GLN A 57 -7.52 -24.66 -11.47
CA GLN A 57 -8.75 -23.88 -11.67
C GLN A 57 -9.24 -23.23 -10.36
N GLN A 58 -9.19 -23.95 -9.24
CA GLN A 58 -9.56 -23.39 -7.93
C GLN A 58 -8.62 -22.23 -7.51
N LEU A 59 -7.32 -22.33 -7.81
CA LEU A 59 -6.35 -21.24 -7.59
C LEU A 59 -6.63 -20.03 -8.49
N ALA A 60 -6.97 -20.25 -9.77
CA ALA A 60 -7.30 -19.19 -10.71
C ALA A 60 -8.58 -18.43 -10.31
N GLY A 61 -9.65 -19.15 -9.93
CA GLY A 61 -10.90 -18.56 -9.45
C GLY A 61 -10.68 -17.66 -8.22
N ARG A 62 -10.01 -18.18 -7.19
CA ARG A 62 -9.67 -17.41 -5.97
C ARG A 62 -8.80 -16.20 -6.28
N THR A 63 -7.84 -16.33 -7.21
CA THR A 63 -6.98 -15.20 -7.62
C THR A 63 -7.82 -14.08 -8.25
N THR A 64 -8.81 -14.41 -9.08
CA THR A 64 -9.77 -13.46 -9.64
C THR A 64 -10.65 -12.79 -8.58
N GLU A 65 -11.18 -13.56 -7.61
CA GLU A 65 -11.97 -13.03 -6.47
C GLU A 65 -11.17 -12.02 -5.63
N ILE A 66 -9.90 -12.33 -5.37
CA ILE A 66 -8.99 -11.47 -4.60
C ILE A 66 -8.66 -10.19 -5.39
N GLN A 67 -8.43 -10.29 -6.70
CA GLN A 67 -8.23 -9.12 -7.58
C GLN A 67 -9.46 -8.20 -7.61
N ALA A 68 -10.67 -8.76 -7.76
CA ALA A 68 -11.91 -8.00 -7.74
C ALA A 68 -12.13 -7.29 -6.39
N THR A 69 -11.82 -7.96 -5.27
CA THR A 69 -11.91 -7.38 -3.93
C THR A 69 -10.91 -6.25 -3.73
N ALA A 70 -9.65 -6.42 -4.18
CA ALA A 70 -8.63 -5.37 -4.12
C ALA A 70 -8.99 -4.14 -4.98
N ALA A 71 -9.60 -4.34 -6.14
CA ALA A 71 -10.12 -3.26 -6.98
C ALA A 71 -11.24 -2.46 -6.29
N ALA A 72 -12.24 -3.15 -5.73
CA ALA A 72 -13.35 -2.52 -5.01
C ALA A 72 -12.89 -1.75 -3.75
N LEU A 73 -11.88 -2.26 -3.04
CA LEU A 73 -11.25 -1.54 -1.92
C LEU A 73 -10.45 -0.32 -2.39
N THR A 74 -9.78 -0.39 -3.54
CA THR A 74 -9.07 0.75 -4.15
C THR A 74 -10.05 1.86 -4.55
N GLU A 75 -11.20 1.51 -5.12
CA GLU A 75 -12.30 2.45 -5.42
C GLU A 75 -12.89 3.07 -4.15
N ARG A 76 -13.05 2.29 -3.06
CA ARG A 76 -13.44 2.81 -1.74
C ARG A 76 -12.39 3.79 -1.18
N LEU A 77 -11.10 3.48 -1.32
CA LEU A 77 -10.01 4.37 -0.88
C LEU A 77 -10.04 5.71 -1.62
N ALA A 78 -10.27 5.69 -2.93
CA ALA A 78 -10.42 6.90 -3.75
C ALA A 78 -11.64 7.74 -3.33
N ARG A 79 -12.79 7.10 -3.06
CA ARG A 79 -13.96 7.81 -2.50
C ARG A 79 -13.67 8.47 -1.15
N LEU A 80 -13.06 7.73 -0.21
CA LEU A 80 -12.69 8.26 1.10
C LEU A 80 -11.70 9.43 0.99
N GLN A 81 -10.75 9.36 0.05
CA GLN A 81 -9.85 10.48 -0.26
C GLN A 81 -10.62 11.71 -0.76
N SER A 82 -11.59 11.54 -1.67
CA SER A 82 -12.40 12.66 -2.15
C SER A 82 -13.30 13.28 -1.08
N GLU A 83 -13.89 12.49 -0.17
CA GLU A 83 -14.66 13.02 0.95
C GLU A 83 -13.77 13.79 1.93
N GLU A 84 -12.59 13.26 2.26
CA GLU A 84 -11.64 13.92 3.18
C GLU A 84 -11.07 15.23 2.61
N THR A 85 -10.96 15.36 1.29
CA THR A 85 -10.64 16.63 0.63
C THR A 85 -11.82 17.60 0.73
N ALA A 86 -13.04 17.17 0.35
CA ALA A 86 -14.23 18.01 0.43
C ALA A 86 -14.46 18.58 1.84
N ILE A 87 -14.23 17.79 2.91
CA ILE A 87 -14.36 18.26 4.30
C ILE A 87 -13.28 19.28 4.69
N ARG A 88 -12.07 19.17 4.12
CA ARG A 88 -11.04 20.20 4.29
C ARG A 88 -11.40 21.47 3.55
N ASP A 89 -11.90 21.37 2.33
CA ASP A 89 -12.33 22.53 1.55
C ASP A 89 -13.52 23.23 2.22
N GLU A 90 -14.52 22.47 2.74
CA GLU A 90 -15.60 22.95 3.61
C GLU A 90 -15.05 23.71 4.84
N ARG A 91 -14.00 23.19 5.50
CA ARG A 91 -13.36 23.86 6.64
C ARG A 91 -12.64 25.14 6.22
N TYR A 92 -11.88 25.14 5.13
CA TYR A 92 -11.15 26.33 4.66
C TYR A 92 -12.10 27.43 4.15
N GLU A 93 -13.23 27.07 3.52
CA GLU A 93 -14.34 27.99 3.21
C GLU A 93 -14.91 28.65 4.47
N ALA A 94 -15.12 27.87 5.53
CA ALA A 94 -15.65 28.38 6.80
C ALA A 94 -14.63 29.22 7.58
N GLU A 95 -13.34 28.87 7.54
CA GLU A 95 -12.24 29.64 8.12
C GLU A 95 -12.17 31.03 7.48
N LEU A 96 -12.15 31.08 6.14
CA LEU A 96 -12.14 32.33 5.37
C LEU A 96 -13.37 33.20 5.66
N ARG A 97 -14.56 32.62 5.68
CA ARG A 97 -15.80 33.34 6.05
C ARG A 97 -15.77 33.87 7.49
N SER A 98 -15.11 33.16 8.42
CA SER A 98 -14.95 33.64 9.80
C SER A 98 -14.01 34.85 9.88
N HIS A 99 -12.95 34.88 9.05
CA HIS A 99 -12.05 36.03 8.93
C HIS A 99 -12.71 37.25 8.27
N VAL A 100 -13.63 37.05 7.33
CA VAL A 100 -14.47 38.12 6.74
C VAL A 100 -15.56 38.59 7.72
N GLY A 101 -15.91 37.78 8.72
CA GLY A 101 -16.94 38.08 9.72
C GLY A 101 -18.35 37.61 9.36
N GLU A 102 -18.50 36.82 8.29
CA GLU A 102 -19.78 36.18 7.91
C GLU A 102 -20.17 35.08 8.89
N ILE A 103 -19.18 34.39 9.49
CA ILE A 103 -19.35 33.31 10.46
C ILE A 103 -18.83 33.77 11.82
N THR A 104 -19.64 33.64 12.88
CA THR A 104 -19.20 34.00 14.24
C THR A 104 -18.15 33.01 14.77
N PRO A 105 -17.25 33.42 15.68
CA PRO A 105 -16.24 32.52 16.26
C PRO A 105 -16.82 31.23 16.90
N ALA A 106 -18.04 31.30 17.44
CA ALA A 106 -18.73 30.14 18.00
C ALA A 106 -19.22 29.16 16.93
N GLN A 107 -19.72 29.66 15.79
CA GLN A 107 -20.08 28.82 14.64
C GLN A 107 -18.84 28.22 13.98
N TRP A 108 -17.77 29.00 13.83
CA TRP A 108 -16.48 28.51 13.32
C TRP A 108 -15.94 27.35 14.16
N SER A 109 -15.84 27.52 15.49
CA SER A 109 -15.34 26.48 16.39
C SER A 109 -16.19 25.19 16.36
N ALA A 110 -17.50 25.31 16.11
CA ALA A 110 -18.38 24.15 15.92
C ALA A 110 -18.10 23.42 14.58
N ILE A 111 -17.94 24.17 13.48
CA ILE A 111 -17.61 23.61 12.14
C ILE A 111 -16.22 22.95 12.18
N GLU A 112 -15.22 23.65 12.72
CA GLU A 112 -13.86 23.15 12.89
C GLU A 112 -13.84 21.79 13.61
N LYS A 113 -14.48 21.72 14.79
CA LYS A 113 -14.57 20.47 15.56
C LYS A 113 -15.29 19.36 14.80
N GLN A 114 -16.41 19.67 14.13
CA GLN A 114 -17.17 18.68 13.36
C GLN A 114 -16.35 18.14 12.17
N SER A 115 -15.60 19.00 11.48
CA SER A 115 -14.71 18.61 10.39
C SER A 115 -13.54 17.75 10.89
N ASP A 116 -12.92 18.10 12.02
CA ASP A 116 -11.86 17.29 12.63
C ASP A 116 -12.36 15.90 13.08
N GLU A 117 -13.56 15.81 13.67
CA GLU A 117 -14.18 14.52 14.01
C GLU A 117 -14.47 13.66 12.76
N ARG A 118 -14.93 14.27 11.65
CA ARG A 118 -15.12 13.56 10.36
C ARG A 118 -13.80 13.11 9.74
N ILE A 119 -12.78 13.98 9.70
CA ILE A 119 -11.44 13.67 9.14
C ILE A 119 -10.75 12.57 9.97
N ALA A 120 -10.86 12.59 11.30
CA ALA A 120 -10.33 11.54 12.17
C ALA A 120 -10.97 10.17 11.89
N LYS A 121 -12.29 10.14 11.65
CA LYS A 121 -13.01 8.93 11.25
C LYS A 121 -12.56 8.42 9.87
N ILE A 122 -12.50 9.29 8.87
CA ILE A 122 -12.14 8.91 7.49
C ILE A 122 -10.69 8.45 7.39
N SER A 123 -9.75 9.14 8.04
CA SER A 123 -8.33 8.72 8.08
C SER A 123 -8.13 7.36 8.76
N THR A 124 -8.91 7.06 9.81
CA THR A 124 -8.96 5.71 10.42
C THR A 124 -9.47 4.65 9.43
N GLU A 125 -10.56 4.95 8.71
CA GLU A 125 -11.10 4.03 7.71
C GLU A 125 -10.14 3.81 6.53
N ARG A 126 -9.55 4.87 5.99
CA ARG A 126 -8.51 4.82 4.94
C ARG A 126 -7.32 3.96 5.35
N THR A 127 -6.87 4.08 6.60
CA THR A 127 -5.76 3.28 7.13
C THR A 127 -6.11 1.79 7.13
N SER A 128 -7.32 1.44 7.59
CA SER A 128 -7.84 0.07 7.56
C SER A 128 -7.97 -0.49 6.13
N VAL A 129 -8.57 0.28 5.21
CA VAL A 129 -8.72 -0.11 3.80
C VAL A 129 -7.36 -0.29 3.12
N THR A 130 -6.40 0.59 3.37
CA THR A 130 -5.03 0.51 2.82
C THR A 130 -4.30 -0.74 3.30
N ALA A 131 -4.44 -1.08 4.60
CA ALA A 131 -3.85 -2.29 5.16
C ALA A 131 -4.45 -3.58 4.56
N GLU A 132 -5.75 -3.59 4.28
CA GLU A 132 -6.39 -4.75 3.62
C GLU A 132 -5.98 -4.87 2.15
N ILE A 133 -5.89 -3.75 1.40
CA ILE A 133 -5.35 -3.76 0.02
C ILE A 133 -3.94 -4.37 0.00
N ALA A 134 -3.06 -3.97 0.92
CA ALA A 134 -1.71 -4.51 1.03
C ALA A 134 -1.69 -6.01 1.36
N ARG A 135 -2.58 -6.49 2.24
CA ARG A 135 -2.77 -7.93 2.54
C ARG A 135 -3.19 -8.72 1.30
N LEU A 136 -4.15 -8.21 0.52
CA LEU A 136 -4.61 -8.87 -0.71
C LEU A 136 -3.51 -8.87 -1.79
N GLN A 137 -2.76 -7.78 -1.94
CA GLN A 137 -1.61 -7.71 -2.85
C GLN A 137 -0.48 -8.67 -2.47
N GLN A 138 -0.22 -8.86 -1.17
CA GLN A 138 0.71 -9.88 -0.68
C GLN A 138 0.23 -11.29 -1.06
N LEU A 139 -1.06 -11.59 -0.90
CA LEU A 139 -1.65 -12.89 -1.26
C LEU A 139 -1.52 -13.18 -2.76
N LEU A 140 -1.80 -12.20 -3.62
CA LEU A 140 -1.62 -12.31 -5.08
C LEU A 140 -0.15 -12.52 -5.46
N SER A 141 0.77 -11.83 -4.78
CA SER A 141 2.21 -11.99 -5.00
C SER A 141 2.67 -13.41 -4.62
N MET A 142 2.14 -13.96 -3.53
CA MET A 142 2.41 -15.34 -3.11
C MET A 142 1.86 -16.37 -4.09
N SER A 143 0.66 -16.19 -4.65
CA SER A 143 0.11 -17.14 -5.64
C SER A 143 0.84 -17.11 -6.98
N ALA A 144 1.26 -15.93 -7.44
CA ALA A 144 2.02 -15.77 -8.68
C ALA A 144 3.46 -16.33 -8.59
N GLY A 145 4.13 -16.15 -7.45
CA GLY A 145 5.55 -16.43 -7.25
C GLY A 145 6.02 -17.89 -7.35
N ARG A 146 5.14 -18.84 -7.69
CA ARG A 146 5.48 -20.26 -7.95
C ARG A 146 5.11 -20.77 -9.35
N GLY A 147 4.66 -19.90 -10.25
CA GLY A 147 4.33 -20.31 -11.63
C GLY A 147 5.54 -20.63 -12.51
N GLY A 148 6.72 -20.07 -12.20
CA GLY A 148 7.92 -20.17 -13.04
C GLY A 148 8.78 -21.40 -12.74
N SER A 149 8.55 -22.51 -13.44
CA SER A 149 9.55 -23.57 -13.57
C SER A 149 10.56 -23.19 -14.67
N PRO A 150 11.88 -23.26 -14.44
CA PRO A 150 12.90 -22.79 -15.39
C PRO A 150 13.10 -23.78 -16.55
N ALA A 151 12.29 -23.64 -17.60
CA ALA A 151 12.49 -24.36 -18.85
C ALA A 151 13.69 -23.80 -19.64
N ALA A 152 14.50 -24.69 -20.22
CA ALA A 152 15.57 -24.41 -21.19
C ALA A 152 16.69 -23.44 -20.75
N GLY A 153 17.63 -23.96 -19.95
CA GLY A 153 18.92 -23.32 -19.65
C GLY A 153 20.14 -24.10 -20.17
N THR A 154 20.01 -24.87 -21.26
CA THR A 154 21.11 -25.67 -21.83
C THR A 154 22.24 -24.75 -22.32
N ALA A 155 23.44 -24.93 -21.77
CA ALA A 155 24.57 -24.04 -22.05
C ALA A 155 25.01 -24.10 -23.51
N ALA A 156 25.04 -22.93 -24.16
CA ALA A 156 25.65 -22.71 -25.47
C ALA A 156 26.61 -21.52 -25.39
N ILE A 157 27.88 -21.81 -25.08
CA ILE A 157 28.97 -20.84 -25.18
C ILE A 157 29.59 -20.99 -26.58
N PRO A 158 29.67 -19.89 -27.34
CA PRO A 158 30.93 -19.57 -27.99
C PRO A 158 31.41 -18.12 -27.75
N GLU A 159 32.72 -17.98 -27.85
CA GLU A 159 33.66 -16.92 -27.44
C GLU A 159 33.36 -15.42 -27.73
N PRO A 160 34.01 -14.49 -26.99
CA PRO A 160 33.95 -13.05 -27.24
C PRO A 160 34.95 -12.59 -28.32
N SER A 161 34.48 -12.38 -29.55
CA SER A 161 35.28 -11.70 -30.59
C SER A 161 35.46 -10.20 -30.30
N SER A 162 36.70 -9.75 -30.25
CA SER A 162 37.05 -8.37 -29.87
C SER A 162 37.24 -7.42 -31.07
N ARG A 163 36.52 -6.29 -31.02
CA ARG A 163 36.97 -4.94 -31.44
C ARG A 163 37.62 -4.79 -32.84
N THR A 164 36.88 -4.17 -33.75
CA THR A 164 37.43 -3.28 -34.81
C THR A 164 36.76 -1.91 -34.75
N SER A 165 37.45 -0.87 -35.25
CA SER A 165 37.07 0.54 -35.05
C SER A 165 37.11 1.35 -36.34
N ASN A 166 35.96 1.94 -36.72
CA ASN A 166 35.77 3.16 -37.51
C ASN A 166 34.25 3.36 -37.73
N GLY A 167 33.72 4.56 -37.90
CA GLY A 167 34.35 5.88 -37.78
C GLY A 167 33.57 6.96 -38.56
N GLY A 168 33.08 7.99 -37.86
CA GLY A 168 32.60 9.25 -38.46
C GLY A 168 31.21 9.26 -39.10
N ALA A 169 30.25 9.86 -38.41
CA ALA A 169 29.15 10.65 -39.02
C ALA A 169 28.59 11.60 -37.95
N ASP A 170 28.56 12.90 -38.24
CA ASP A 170 28.11 13.91 -37.29
C ASP A 170 26.58 14.05 -37.33
N ALA A 171 25.96 14.14 -36.15
CA ALA A 171 24.54 14.44 -36.01
C ALA A 171 24.29 14.99 -34.59
N PRO A 172 23.73 16.20 -34.42
CA PRO A 172 23.47 16.79 -33.11
C PRO A 172 22.29 16.08 -32.43
N ARG A 173 22.57 14.94 -31.81
CA ARG A 173 21.60 14.19 -31.00
C ARG A 173 21.24 15.06 -29.79
N ALA A 174 19.94 15.25 -29.56
CA ALA A 174 19.44 16.13 -28.51
C ALA A 174 20.09 15.82 -27.15
N ALA A 175 20.35 16.87 -26.36
CA ALA A 175 21.03 16.76 -25.07
C ALA A 175 20.38 15.68 -24.20
N SER A 176 21.19 14.72 -23.76
CA SER A 176 20.76 13.68 -22.82
C SER A 176 20.42 14.33 -21.49
N PHE A 177 19.14 14.52 -21.23
CA PHE A 177 18.62 14.96 -19.93
C PHE A 177 18.99 13.91 -18.88
N ASP A 178 19.94 14.23 -18.01
CA ASP A 178 20.38 13.31 -16.96
C ASP A 178 19.39 13.37 -15.77
N GLU A 179 18.43 12.45 -15.81
CA GLU A 179 17.42 12.30 -14.76
C GLU A 179 18.03 12.01 -13.38
N LEU A 180 19.27 11.51 -13.30
CA LEU A 180 19.95 11.23 -12.04
C LEU A 180 20.50 12.51 -11.39
N GLU A 181 21.04 13.45 -12.19
CA GLU A 181 21.38 14.80 -11.70
C GLU A 181 20.12 15.55 -11.23
N PHE A 182 19.01 15.43 -11.98
CA PHE A 182 17.73 16.06 -11.63
C PHE A 182 17.13 15.53 -10.32
N LEU A 183 17.05 14.19 -10.16
CA LEU A 183 16.56 13.57 -8.92
C LEU A 183 17.47 13.87 -7.72
N LYS A 184 18.79 13.95 -7.95
CA LYS A 184 19.74 14.37 -6.92
C LYS A 184 19.54 15.82 -6.50
N SER A 185 19.33 16.74 -7.46
CA SER A 185 19.04 18.16 -7.19
C SER A 185 17.80 18.35 -6.30
N ILE A 186 16.72 17.61 -6.58
CA ILE A 186 15.49 17.59 -5.75
C ILE A 186 15.79 17.08 -4.33
N THR A 187 16.69 16.11 -4.18
CA THR A 187 17.03 15.50 -2.88
C THR A 187 17.96 16.37 -2.03
N ASP A 188 18.99 16.98 -2.64
CA ASP A 188 19.98 17.81 -1.96
C ASP A 188 19.44 19.22 -1.61
N GLY A 189 18.40 19.70 -2.31
CA GLY A 189 17.78 21.01 -2.10
C GLY A 189 17.26 21.27 -0.68
N ALA A 190 17.01 20.21 0.11
CA ALA A 190 16.56 20.31 1.50
C ALA A 190 17.62 20.82 2.50
N ARG A 191 18.88 21.05 2.09
CA ARG A 191 20.00 21.37 3.02
C ARG A 191 20.92 22.53 2.62
N SER A 192 20.38 23.65 2.14
CA SER A 192 21.17 24.91 2.01
C SER A 192 20.39 26.21 2.24
N GLY A 193 19.44 26.23 3.17
CA GLY A 193 18.80 27.44 3.69
C GLY A 193 19.68 28.22 4.68
N LYS A 194 20.69 28.96 4.21
CA LYS A 194 21.61 29.73 5.07
C LYS A 194 20.98 31.05 5.58
N VAL A 195 20.14 30.95 6.61
CA VAL A 195 19.55 32.13 7.28
C VAL A 195 20.62 33.03 7.94
N PRO A 196 20.55 34.37 7.79
CA PRO A 196 21.46 35.29 8.46
C PRO A 196 21.14 35.40 9.96
N ALA A 197 22.17 35.54 10.79
CA ALA A 197 22.04 35.47 12.25
C ALA A 197 21.35 36.70 12.85
N PHE A 198 20.14 36.51 13.37
CA PHE A 198 19.48 37.47 14.25
C PHE A 198 20.17 37.49 15.62
N LYS A 199 20.66 38.66 16.06
CA LYS A 199 21.26 38.83 17.39
C LYS A 199 20.15 39.10 18.42
N PRO A 200 19.94 38.23 19.43
CA PRO A 200 19.00 38.54 20.51
C PRO A 200 19.55 39.70 21.36
N GLY A 201 18.77 40.76 21.51
CA GLY A 201 19.06 41.85 22.43
C GLY A 201 18.90 41.42 23.89
N ALA A 202 19.63 42.07 24.80
CA ALA A 202 19.61 41.73 26.22
C ALA A 202 18.23 41.99 26.88
N PRO A 203 17.78 41.14 27.81
CA PRO A 203 16.54 41.37 28.56
C PRO A 203 16.68 42.56 29.51
N ARG A 204 15.68 43.43 29.51
CA ARG A 204 15.57 44.60 30.41
C ARG A 204 14.85 44.17 31.71
N PRO A 205 15.44 44.37 32.90
CA PRO A 205 14.79 44.06 34.18
C PRO A 205 13.88 45.20 34.67
N SER A 206 13.20 44.97 35.82
CA SER A 206 12.39 45.92 36.60
C SER A 206 10.97 46.18 36.05
N ASN A 207 9.87 46.15 36.82
CA ASN A 207 9.67 45.81 38.24
C ASN A 207 8.17 45.56 38.55
N GLY A 208 7.87 45.05 39.76
CA GLY A 208 6.75 45.57 40.57
C GLY A 208 5.42 44.79 40.62
N ASP A 209 5.21 44.11 41.75
CA ASP A 209 3.99 44.11 42.59
C ASP A 209 2.59 43.70 42.06
N GLY A 210 1.78 43.08 42.94
CA GLY A 210 0.31 43.02 42.75
C GLY A 210 -0.44 41.70 43.05
N ILE A 211 -0.20 41.02 44.18
CA ILE A 211 -1.12 39.95 44.65
C ILE A 211 -2.10 40.55 45.69
N PRO A 212 -3.41 40.37 45.50
CA PRO A 212 -4.22 39.84 46.61
C PRO A 212 -5.29 38.82 46.18
N ARG A 213 -5.01 37.55 46.54
CA ARG A 213 -5.93 36.55 47.13
C ARG A 213 -7.43 36.94 47.24
N ALA A 214 -8.28 36.19 46.52
CA ALA A 214 -9.62 35.79 46.95
C ALA A 214 -9.88 34.35 46.44
N SER A 215 -10.03 33.32 47.28
CA SER A 215 -11.16 33.01 48.19
C SER A 215 -12.30 32.19 47.54
N ASN A 216 -12.01 30.92 47.27
CA ASN A 216 -12.82 29.73 47.63
C ASN A 216 -14.36 29.85 47.67
N GLY A 217 -15.09 29.13 46.80
CA GLY A 217 -16.56 29.23 46.72
C GLY A 217 -17.32 28.17 45.92
N ALA A 218 -17.17 26.88 46.25
CA ALA A 218 -18.13 25.82 45.87
C ALA A 218 -18.48 25.03 47.15
N PRO A 219 -19.76 24.63 47.38
CA PRO A 219 -20.20 23.35 46.81
C PRO A 219 -21.74 23.11 46.62
N ARG A 220 -22.08 21.97 46.00
CA ARG A 220 -23.24 21.07 46.28
C ARG A 220 -24.70 21.55 46.07
N SER A 221 -25.28 21.06 44.97
CA SER A 221 -26.50 20.21 44.89
C SER A 221 -27.74 20.49 45.76
N SER A 222 -28.91 20.62 45.09
CA SER A 222 -30.14 19.92 45.50
C SER A 222 -31.18 19.81 44.35
N THR A 223 -31.91 18.70 44.34
CA THR A 223 -33.17 18.41 43.61
C THR A 223 -34.37 18.52 44.59
N PRO A 224 -35.61 18.14 44.23
CA PRO A 224 -36.42 18.47 43.05
C PRO A 224 -37.81 19.06 43.44
N VAL A 225 -38.62 19.45 42.45
CA VAL A 225 -40.09 19.26 42.43
C VAL A 225 -40.48 18.86 41.01
#